data_AF-A0A3D1PPH0-F1
#
_entry.id   AF-A0A3D1PPH0-F1
#
_cell.length_a   1.000
_cell.length_b   1.000
_cell.length_c   1.000
_cell.angle_alpha   90.00
_cell.angle_beta   90.00
_cell.angle_gamma   90.00
#
_symmetry.space_group_name_H-M   'P 1'
#
loop_
_entity.id
_entity.type
_entity.pdbx_description
1 polymer ?
#
loop_
_entity_poly.entity_id
_entity_poly.type
_entity_poly.pdbx_seq_one_letter_code
_entity_poly.pdbx_strand_id
1 'polypeptide(L)'
;MQKNNLDETTNLLLNNEYSLNDNDEVDEEIEYKNIKKKKKTKKKKILLILKILFFLILLFVIFIFLFFKTSLFQKYKELWVETAMSTMNHQFLATWFLSEDEINKILKKSEVQNNENSNSDNITISNEKEKNKKEISLEKITGKNYVGFVMTIPDASKVKLVDGRKSSRGSKLSEIVTSNNAIAGINAGGFSDDGGVGAGNLLNTATIMNKTLQYGNKTSRYSFIGLSSDSKLVLGKYTYQEALNHKIESAIEFGPYLIVNGKNQISNSNSGRNST
;
A
#
# COMPACT_ATOMS: atom_id res chain seq x y z
N MET A 1 33.56 11.88 -11.67
CA MET A 1 32.93 12.54 -12.83
C MET A 1 31.65 13.20 -12.35
N GLN A 2 31.62 14.54 -12.42
CA GLN A 2 30.52 15.50 -12.25
C GLN A 2 29.50 15.33 -11.10
N LYS A 3 29.70 16.15 -10.06
CA LYS A 3 28.63 16.73 -9.24
C LYS A 3 29.08 18.16 -8.94
N ASN A 4 28.55 19.17 -9.66
CA ASN A 4 28.77 20.60 -9.40
C ASN A 4 27.69 21.42 -10.12
N ASN A 5 26.84 22.10 -9.35
CA ASN A 5 26.30 23.45 -9.60
C ASN A 5 25.07 23.73 -8.74
N LEU A 6 25.26 23.86 -7.42
CA LEU A 6 24.23 24.49 -6.58
C LEU A 6 24.77 25.34 -5.42
N ASP A 7 26.09 25.48 -5.25
CA ASP A 7 26.68 26.16 -4.08
C ASP A 7 27.41 27.48 -4.38
N GLU A 8 27.48 27.94 -5.64
CA GLU A 8 28.14 29.22 -5.97
C GLU A 8 27.24 30.46 -5.81
N THR A 9 25.91 30.31 -5.76
CA THR A 9 24.99 31.46 -5.66
C THR A 9 24.68 31.90 -4.24
N THR A 10 25.07 31.14 -3.22
CA THR A 10 24.69 31.41 -1.81
C THR A 10 25.75 32.19 -1.02
N ASN A 11 26.98 32.30 -1.54
CA ASN A 11 28.12 32.91 -0.82
C ASN A 11 28.46 34.35 -1.23
N LEU A 12 27.71 34.95 -2.17
CA LEU A 12 27.99 36.31 -2.68
C LEU A 12 27.24 37.43 -1.94
N LEU A 13 26.41 37.12 -0.94
CA LEU A 13 25.54 38.10 -0.28
C LEU A 13 25.89 38.40 1.19
N LEU A 14 26.95 37.82 1.75
CA LEU A 14 27.21 37.91 3.21
C LEU A 14 28.43 38.73 3.66
N ASN A 15 29.27 39.25 2.76
CA ASN A 15 30.52 39.94 3.16
C ASN A 15 30.78 41.28 2.46
N ASN A 16 29.81 42.20 2.45
CA ASN A 16 30.07 43.60 2.09
C ASN A 16 29.62 44.53 3.22
N GLU A 17 30.34 44.49 4.34
CA GLU A 17 30.56 45.68 5.16
C GLU A 17 31.78 46.40 4.57
N TYR A 18 31.57 47.55 3.94
CA TYR A 18 32.64 48.52 3.72
C TYR A 18 32.16 49.92 4.07
N SER A 19 33.09 50.60 4.72
CA SER A 19 33.00 51.82 5.51
C SER A 19 32.47 53.05 4.77
N LEU A 20 31.71 53.86 5.51
CA LEU A 20 31.46 55.28 5.25
C LEU A 20 32.80 56.02 5.06
N ASN A 21 32.93 56.77 3.98
CA ASN A 21 33.86 57.89 3.89
C ASN A 21 33.23 59.00 3.03
N ASP A 22 33.51 60.22 3.47
CA ASP A 22 32.86 61.48 3.14
C ASP A 22 33.06 61.99 1.71
N ASN A 23 32.13 62.89 1.35
CA ASN A 23 32.22 63.99 0.37
C ASN A 23 32.41 63.63 -1.11
N ASP A 24 31.39 63.94 -1.91
CA ASP A 24 31.48 64.98 -2.94
C ASP A 24 30.10 65.19 -3.61
N GLU A 25 29.59 66.42 -3.53
CA GLU A 25 28.38 66.91 -4.20
C GLU A 25 28.59 66.98 -5.71
N VAL A 26 27.69 66.37 -6.49
CA VAL A 26 27.39 66.82 -7.87
C VAL A 26 25.88 66.70 -8.08
N ASP A 27 25.24 67.87 -8.18
CA ASP A 27 23.83 68.05 -8.50
C ASP A 27 23.56 67.75 -9.99
N GLU A 28 22.80 66.67 -10.27
CA GLU A 28 22.12 66.48 -11.56
C GLU A 28 20.62 66.28 -11.32
N GLU A 29 19.84 67.30 -11.64
CA GLU A 29 18.40 67.36 -11.42
C GLU A 29 17.66 66.57 -12.54
N ILE A 30 17.38 65.29 -12.29
CA ILE A 30 16.52 64.47 -13.17
C ILE A 30 15.05 64.63 -12.74
N GLU A 31 14.25 65.33 -13.55
CA GLU A 31 12.80 65.48 -13.36
C GLU A 31 12.07 64.13 -13.54
N TYR A 32 11.97 63.35 -12.47
CA TYR A 32 11.09 62.19 -12.43
C TYR A 32 9.63 62.63 -12.34
N LYS A 33 8.90 62.55 -13.48
CA LYS A 33 7.43 62.55 -13.49
C LYS A 33 6.90 61.44 -12.59
N ASN A 34 6.56 61.81 -11.36
CA ASN A 34 5.93 60.96 -10.36
C ASN A 34 4.54 60.50 -10.83
N ILE A 35 4.47 59.37 -11.55
CA ILE A 35 3.22 58.63 -11.71
C ILE A 35 2.86 58.06 -10.34
N LYS A 36 2.09 58.83 -9.55
CA LYS A 36 1.53 58.39 -8.27
C LYS A 36 0.69 57.12 -8.50
N LYS A 37 1.29 55.93 -8.29
CA LYS A 37 0.54 54.67 -8.16
C LYS A 37 -0.41 54.85 -6.98
N LYS A 38 -1.71 55.09 -7.26
CA LYS A 38 -2.76 55.18 -6.23
C LYS A 38 -2.65 53.96 -5.31
N LYS A 39 -2.17 54.16 -4.07
CA LYS A 39 -2.15 53.10 -3.04
C LYS A 39 -3.60 52.66 -2.81
N LYS A 40 -3.96 51.47 -3.32
CA LYS A 40 -5.30 50.90 -3.11
C LYS A 40 -5.56 50.82 -1.60
N THR A 41 -6.64 51.44 -1.15
CA THR A 41 -7.07 51.44 0.25
C THR A 41 -7.22 50.01 0.76
N LYS A 42 -7.00 49.75 2.06
CA LYS A 42 -7.09 48.39 2.66
C LYS A 42 -8.40 47.67 2.25
N LYS A 43 -9.53 48.39 2.15
CA LYS A 43 -10.82 47.89 1.64
C LYS A 43 -10.79 47.41 0.18
N LYS A 44 -10.09 48.11 -0.74
CA LYS A 44 -9.91 47.69 -2.14
C LYS A 44 -8.99 46.48 -2.28
N LYS A 45 -8.04 46.27 -1.37
CA LYS A 45 -7.22 45.05 -1.30
C LYS A 45 -8.04 43.86 -0.82
N ILE A 46 -8.86 44.03 0.23
CA ILE A 46 -9.77 42.99 0.73
C ILE A 46 -10.79 42.56 -0.34
N LEU A 47 -11.42 43.53 -1.03
CA LEU A 47 -12.35 43.22 -2.12
C LEU A 47 -11.69 42.45 -3.28
N LEU A 48 -10.43 42.74 -3.58
CA LEU A 48 -9.67 42.01 -4.59
C LEU A 48 -9.39 40.57 -4.13
N ILE A 49 -8.99 40.37 -2.87
CA ILE A 49 -8.77 39.04 -2.29
C ILE A 49 -10.07 38.22 -2.31
N LEU A 50 -11.21 38.82 -1.94
CA LEU A 50 -12.50 38.15 -1.97
C LEU A 50 -12.92 37.74 -3.39
N LYS A 51 -12.67 38.58 -4.41
CA LYS A 51 -12.92 38.23 -5.81
C LYS A 51 -12.02 37.08 -6.30
N ILE A 52 -10.75 37.08 -5.90
CA ILE A 52 -9.82 35.98 -6.23
C ILE A 52 -10.29 34.69 -5.56
N LEU A 53 -10.66 34.75 -4.28
CA LEU A 53 -11.17 33.60 -3.54
C LEU A 53 -12.44 33.04 -4.18
N PHE A 54 -13.39 33.91 -4.56
CA PHE A 54 -14.60 33.51 -5.26
C PHE A 54 -14.29 32.81 -6.59
N PHE A 55 -13.37 33.35 -7.39
CA PHE A 55 -12.95 32.73 -8.64
C PHE A 55 -12.28 31.36 -8.43
N LEU A 56 -11.44 31.23 -7.39
CA LEU A 56 -10.82 29.96 -7.03
C LEU A 56 -11.84 28.91 -6.60
N ILE A 57 -12.86 29.30 -5.82
CA ILE A 57 -13.97 28.42 -5.42
C ILE A 57 -14.74 27.97 -6.66
N LEU A 58 -15.05 28.88 -7.59
CA LEU A 58 -15.74 28.54 -8.83
C LEU A 58 -14.93 27.54 -9.67
N LEU A 59 -13.63 27.78 -9.82
CA LEU A 59 -12.72 26.88 -10.53
C LEU A 59 -12.65 25.50 -9.87
N PHE A 60 -12.64 25.46 -8.53
CA PHE A 60 -12.64 24.23 -7.76
C PHE A 60 -13.94 23.42 -7.96
N VAL A 61 -15.11 24.07 -7.93
CA VAL A 61 -16.39 23.40 -8.19
C VAL A 61 -16.44 22.81 -9.61
N ILE A 62 -15.97 23.57 -10.60
CA ILE A 62 -15.86 23.09 -11.99
C ILE A 62 -14.91 21.89 -12.05
N PHE A 63 -13.75 21.97 -11.39
CA PHE A 63 -12.80 20.87 -11.33
C PHE A 63 -13.40 19.60 -10.71
N ILE A 64 -14.09 19.72 -9.56
CA ILE A 64 -14.75 18.59 -8.90
C ILE A 64 -15.80 17.95 -9.82
N PHE A 65 -16.62 18.77 -10.49
CA PHE A 65 -17.59 18.28 -11.46
C PHE A 65 -16.90 17.53 -12.61
N LEU A 66 -15.86 18.12 -13.21
CA LEU A 66 -15.09 17.48 -14.28
C LEU A 66 -14.44 16.18 -13.80
N PHE A 67 -13.89 16.15 -12.59
CA PHE A 67 -13.20 15.00 -12.02
C PHE A 67 -14.14 13.81 -11.82
N PHE A 68 -15.30 14.01 -11.20
CA PHE A 68 -16.21 12.91 -10.85
C PHE A 68 -17.22 12.57 -11.97
N LYS A 69 -17.77 13.58 -12.65
CA LYS A 69 -18.89 13.39 -13.60
C LYS A 69 -18.48 13.22 -15.06
N THR A 70 -17.19 13.34 -15.39
CA THR A 70 -16.68 13.07 -16.74
C THR A 70 -15.66 11.93 -16.77
N SER A 71 -15.25 11.53 -17.97
CA SER A 71 -14.19 10.54 -18.22
C SER A 71 -12.78 11.14 -18.29
N LEU A 72 -12.65 12.47 -18.20
CA LEU A 72 -11.38 13.18 -18.44
C LEU A 72 -10.26 12.74 -17.49
N PHE A 73 -10.62 12.39 -16.25
CA PHE A 73 -9.72 11.95 -15.20
C PHE A 73 -9.99 10.51 -14.75
N GLN A 74 -10.50 9.64 -15.64
CA GLN A 74 -11.01 8.31 -15.27
C GLN A 74 -10.02 7.49 -14.42
N LYS A 75 -8.74 7.43 -14.81
CA LYS A 75 -7.71 6.68 -14.04
C LYS A 75 -7.53 7.21 -12.62
N TYR A 76 -7.52 8.53 -12.44
CA TYR A 76 -7.35 9.16 -11.13
C TYR A 76 -8.61 9.04 -10.28
N LYS A 77 -9.79 9.12 -10.91
CA LYS A 77 -11.07 8.86 -10.26
C LYS A 77 -11.14 7.41 -9.75
N GLU A 78 -10.75 6.44 -10.57
CA GLU A 78 -10.72 5.02 -10.18
C GLU A 78 -9.76 4.80 -9.00
N LEU A 79 -8.53 5.35 -9.07
CA LEU A 79 -7.57 5.30 -7.97
C LEU A 79 -8.08 5.98 -6.69
N TRP A 80 -8.73 7.14 -6.82
CA TRP A 80 -9.32 7.88 -5.71
C TRP A 80 -10.41 7.05 -5.02
N VAL A 81 -11.32 6.47 -5.80
CA VAL A 81 -12.42 5.64 -5.30
C VAL A 81 -11.87 4.41 -4.58
N GLU A 82 -10.92 3.68 -5.18
CA GLU A 82 -10.29 2.54 -4.52
C GLU A 82 -9.62 2.92 -3.20
N THR A 83 -8.89 4.04 -3.18
CA THR A 83 -8.18 4.52 -1.98
C THR A 83 -9.16 4.95 -0.89
N ALA A 84 -10.22 5.68 -1.26
CA ALA A 84 -11.25 6.12 -0.33
C ALA A 84 -12.08 4.96 0.23
N MET A 85 -12.42 3.97 -0.60
CA MET A 85 -13.25 2.83 -0.18
C MET A 85 -12.48 1.82 0.67
N SER A 86 -11.16 1.73 0.51
CA SER A 86 -10.28 0.83 1.30
C SER A 86 -9.88 1.39 2.66
N THR A 87 -10.20 2.65 2.98
CA THR A 87 -9.95 3.23 4.31
C THR A 87 -11.20 3.15 5.17
N MET A 88 -11.04 2.78 6.44
CA MET A 88 -12.14 2.59 7.38
C MET A 88 -13.05 3.82 7.52
N ASN A 89 -12.47 5.03 7.66
CA ASN A 89 -13.22 6.23 8.04
C ASN A 89 -13.35 7.29 6.94
N HIS A 90 -12.73 7.12 5.76
CA HIS A 90 -12.74 8.13 4.70
C HIS A 90 -13.47 7.71 3.41
N GLN A 91 -14.34 6.71 3.50
CA GLN A 91 -15.19 6.28 2.38
C GLN A 91 -16.08 7.42 1.85
N PHE A 92 -16.41 8.40 2.72
CA PHE A 92 -17.14 9.62 2.34
C PHE A 92 -16.48 10.42 1.21
N LEU A 93 -15.16 10.30 1.02
CA LEU A 93 -14.43 10.94 -0.06
C LEU A 93 -14.87 10.44 -1.45
N ALA A 94 -15.43 9.24 -1.55
CA ALA A 94 -16.05 8.72 -2.76
C ALA A 94 -17.57 8.91 -2.75
N THR A 95 -18.24 8.58 -1.65
CA THR A 95 -19.71 8.53 -1.58
C THR A 95 -20.38 9.92 -1.61
N TRP A 96 -19.66 11.00 -1.30
CA TRP A 96 -20.19 12.37 -1.52
C TRP A 96 -20.42 12.72 -2.99
N PHE A 97 -19.70 12.08 -3.92
CA PHE A 97 -19.68 12.50 -5.32
C PHE A 97 -20.24 11.45 -6.29
N LEU A 98 -20.23 10.18 -5.89
CA LEU A 98 -20.60 9.03 -6.73
C LEU A 98 -21.69 8.19 -6.05
N SER A 99 -22.57 7.60 -6.85
CA SER A 99 -23.53 6.62 -6.33
C SER A 99 -22.84 5.31 -5.97
N GLU A 100 -23.51 4.49 -5.14
CA GLU A 100 -23.04 3.14 -4.81
C GLU A 100 -22.83 2.29 -6.06
N ASP A 101 -23.70 2.38 -7.06
CA ASP A 101 -23.56 1.66 -8.33
C ASP A 101 -22.31 2.08 -9.11
N GLU A 102 -22.02 3.38 -9.15
CA GLU A 102 -20.81 3.91 -9.80
C GLU A 102 -19.55 3.42 -9.09
N ILE A 103 -19.55 3.45 -7.75
CA ILE A 103 -18.45 2.98 -6.91
C ILE A 103 -18.25 1.48 -7.11
N ASN A 104 -19.30 0.67 -6.99
CA ASN A 104 -19.24 -0.78 -7.15
C ASN A 104 -18.75 -1.18 -8.55
N LYS A 105 -19.18 -0.45 -9.59
CA LYS A 105 -18.68 -0.65 -10.95
C LYS A 105 -17.18 -0.37 -11.08
N ILE A 106 -16.66 0.62 -10.37
CA ILE A 106 -15.21 0.91 -10.33
C ILE A 106 -14.48 -0.20 -9.57
N LEU A 107 -14.93 -0.55 -8.36
CA LEU A 107 -14.28 -1.56 -7.52
C LEU A 107 -14.23 -2.93 -8.21
N LYS A 108 -15.30 -3.31 -8.92
CA LYS A 108 -15.37 -4.58 -9.66
C LYS A 108 -14.32 -4.70 -10.77
N LYS A 109 -13.82 -3.59 -11.34
CA LYS A 109 -12.73 -3.63 -12.34
C LYS A 109 -11.38 -4.00 -11.73
N SER A 110 -11.21 -3.73 -10.44
CA SER A 110 -9.96 -3.94 -9.71
C SER A 110 -10.00 -5.22 -8.86
N GLU A 111 -11.13 -5.90 -8.83
CA GLU A 111 -11.29 -7.20 -8.18
C GLU A 111 -10.56 -8.30 -8.96
N VAL A 112 -9.75 -9.08 -8.23
CA VAL A 112 -9.09 -10.27 -8.77
C VAL A 112 -10.05 -11.45 -8.70
N GLN A 113 -10.36 -12.02 -9.86
CA GLN A 113 -11.31 -13.12 -9.97
C GLN A 113 -10.59 -14.46 -9.74
N ASN A 114 -10.51 -14.93 -8.49
CA ASN A 114 -10.00 -16.28 -8.17
C ASN A 114 -11.07 -17.35 -8.41
N ASN A 115 -11.30 -17.64 -9.70
CA ASN A 115 -12.34 -18.56 -10.17
C ASN A 115 -11.93 -20.03 -10.14
N GLU A 116 -10.64 -20.32 -9.92
CA GLU A 116 -10.11 -21.68 -9.86
C GLU A 116 -9.25 -21.87 -8.61
N ASN A 117 -9.23 -23.11 -8.11
CA ASN A 117 -8.31 -23.54 -7.08
C ASN A 117 -6.97 -23.98 -7.71
N SER A 118 -5.92 -24.05 -6.90
CA SER A 118 -4.64 -24.62 -7.33
C SER A 118 -4.78 -26.10 -7.66
N ASN A 119 -4.13 -26.55 -8.73
CA ASN A 119 -3.90 -27.95 -9.03
C ASN A 119 -2.47 -28.32 -8.61
N SER A 120 -2.36 -29.16 -7.58
CA SER A 120 -1.10 -29.62 -7.00
C SER A 120 -0.66 -31.01 -7.50
N ASP A 121 -1.44 -31.66 -8.37
CA ASP A 121 -1.21 -33.04 -8.79
C ASP A 121 0.07 -33.17 -9.61
N ASN A 122 0.34 -32.18 -10.47
CA ASN A 122 1.53 -32.14 -11.32
C ASN A 122 2.78 -31.60 -10.61
N ILE A 123 2.67 -31.16 -9.34
CA ILE A 123 3.83 -30.68 -8.58
C ILE A 123 4.63 -31.88 -8.12
N THR A 124 5.80 -32.07 -8.75
CA THR A 124 6.80 -33.05 -8.31
C THR A 124 7.79 -32.33 -7.40
N ILE A 125 7.79 -32.69 -6.12
CA ILE A 125 8.82 -32.21 -5.19
C ILE A 125 10.03 -33.11 -5.40
N SER A 126 11.10 -32.54 -5.96
CA SER A 126 12.33 -33.27 -6.28
C SER A 126 12.95 -33.90 -5.03
N ASN A 127 13.56 -35.07 -5.23
CA ASN A 127 14.22 -35.83 -4.16
C ASN A 127 15.35 -35.02 -3.50
N GLU A 128 15.62 -35.30 -2.22
CA GLU A 128 16.56 -34.60 -1.34
C GLU A 128 17.94 -34.30 -1.95
N LYS A 129 18.42 -35.14 -2.88
CA LYS A 129 19.74 -35.00 -3.53
C LYS A 129 19.89 -33.74 -4.39
N GLU A 130 18.81 -33.20 -4.95
CA GLU A 130 18.85 -31.92 -5.70
C GLU A 130 18.57 -30.71 -4.80
N LYS A 131 17.75 -30.88 -3.76
CA LYS A 131 17.44 -29.82 -2.78
C LYS A 131 18.69 -29.34 -2.04
N ASN A 132 19.60 -30.26 -1.69
CA ASN A 132 20.85 -29.96 -0.99
C ASN A 132 21.86 -29.14 -1.81
N LYS A 133 21.61 -28.91 -3.11
CA LYS A 133 22.48 -28.05 -3.95
C LYS A 133 22.05 -26.59 -4.01
N LYS A 134 20.82 -26.25 -3.60
CA LYS A 134 20.31 -24.87 -3.65
C LYS A 134 20.20 -24.33 -2.23
N GLU A 135 20.90 -23.23 -1.98
CA GLU A 135 20.84 -22.51 -0.72
C GLU A 135 19.62 -21.59 -0.65
N ILE A 136 19.23 -21.23 0.58
CA ILE A 136 18.19 -20.22 0.80
C ILE A 136 18.77 -18.87 0.38
N SER A 137 18.07 -18.14 -0.49
CA SER A 137 18.49 -16.83 -0.97
C SER A 137 17.56 -15.72 -0.50
N LEU A 138 18.12 -14.52 -0.33
CA LEU A 138 17.38 -13.30 -0.03
C LEU A 138 17.81 -12.21 -1.01
N GLU A 139 16.87 -11.77 -1.84
CA GLU A 139 17.12 -10.75 -2.86
C GLU A 139 16.41 -9.46 -2.50
N LYS A 140 17.14 -8.34 -2.53
CA LYS A 140 16.55 -7.01 -2.37
C LYS A 140 15.98 -6.56 -3.72
N ILE A 141 14.70 -6.23 -3.74
CA ILE A 141 14.03 -5.63 -4.89
C ILE A 141 13.79 -4.13 -4.64
N THR A 142 14.02 -3.31 -5.66
CA THR A 142 13.84 -1.86 -5.56
C THR A 142 13.06 -1.35 -6.76
N GLY A 143 12.01 -0.59 -6.50
CA GLY A 143 11.30 0.19 -7.50
C GLY A 143 11.40 1.68 -7.21
N LYS A 144 10.76 2.49 -8.05
CA LYS A 144 10.77 3.96 -7.93
C LYS A 144 10.36 4.46 -6.53
N ASN A 145 9.37 3.80 -5.92
CA ASN A 145 8.77 4.21 -4.65
C ASN A 145 8.67 3.06 -3.64
N TYR A 146 9.42 1.96 -3.83
CA TYR A 146 9.37 0.83 -2.90
C TYR A 146 10.73 0.12 -2.78
N VAL A 147 10.94 -0.48 -1.63
CA VAL A 147 12.01 -1.45 -1.37
C VAL A 147 11.35 -2.68 -0.76
N GLY A 148 11.69 -3.86 -1.28
CA GLY A 148 11.18 -5.13 -0.80
C GLY A 148 12.27 -6.19 -0.78
N PHE A 149 11.90 -7.37 -0.28
CA PHE A 149 12.78 -8.52 -0.22
C PHE A 149 12.03 -9.77 -0.71
N VAL A 150 12.71 -10.60 -1.49
CA VAL A 150 12.23 -11.91 -1.94
C VAL A 150 13.12 -12.98 -1.32
N MET A 151 12.53 -13.87 -0.53
CA MET A 151 13.24 -15.02 0.02
C MET A 151 12.86 -16.28 -0.75
N THR A 152 13.86 -16.98 -1.29
CA THR A 152 13.66 -18.27 -1.96
C THR A 152 14.06 -19.40 -1.03
N ILE A 153 13.12 -20.31 -0.75
CA ILE A 153 13.35 -21.49 0.09
C ILE A 153 13.21 -22.74 -0.81
N PRO A 154 14.30 -23.37 -1.24
CA PRO A 154 14.24 -24.52 -2.17
C PRO A 154 13.52 -25.74 -1.61
N ASP A 155 13.47 -25.88 -0.29
CA ASP A 155 12.77 -26.96 0.40
C ASP A 155 11.57 -26.44 1.19
N ALA A 156 10.39 -26.50 0.58
CA ALA A 156 9.13 -26.03 1.17
C ALA A 156 8.78 -26.71 2.51
N SER A 157 9.33 -27.90 2.79
CA SER A 157 9.10 -28.60 4.06
C SER A 157 9.66 -27.85 5.28
N LYS A 158 10.62 -26.93 5.05
CA LYS A 158 11.21 -26.04 6.06
C LYS A 158 10.33 -24.83 6.38
N VAL A 159 9.29 -24.58 5.60
CA VAL A 159 8.33 -23.50 5.86
C VAL A 159 7.23 -24.00 6.78
N LYS A 160 7.00 -23.30 7.89
CA LYS A 160 6.00 -23.67 8.90
C LYS A 160 5.12 -22.47 9.24
N LEU A 161 3.82 -22.71 9.39
CA LEU A 161 2.92 -21.79 10.06
C LEU A 161 3.06 -22.01 11.57
N VAL A 162 3.28 -20.94 12.32
CA VAL A 162 3.52 -20.98 13.77
C VAL A 162 2.52 -20.09 14.49
N ASP A 163 2.10 -20.51 15.67
CA ASP A 163 1.23 -19.70 16.52
C ASP A 163 2.04 -18.61 17.24
N GLY A 164 1.78 -17.36 16.89
CA GLY A 164 2.39 -16.21 17.55
C GLY A 164 1.64 -15.76 18.81
N ARG A 165 0.47 -16.32 19.11
CA ARG A 165 -0.39 -15.85 20.20
C ARG A 165 0.13 -16.31 21.55
N LYS A 166 -0.01 -15.43 22.55
CA LYS A 166 0.10 -15.73 23.97
C LYS A 166 -1.24 -15.45 24.63
N SER A 167 -1.40 -15.87 25.88
CA SER A 167 -2.65 -15.72 26.63
C SER A 167 -3.19 -14.27 26.62
N SER A 168 -2.33 -13.27 26.81
CA SER A 168 -2.72 -11.86 26.91
C SER A 168 -2.29 -10.97 25.74
N ARG A 169 -1.45 -11.47 24.83
CA ARG A 169 -0.90 -10.66 23.73
C ARG A 169 -0.38 -11.49 22.55
N GLY A 170 -0.18 -10.87 21.41
CA GLY A 170 0.60 -11.40 20.30
C GLY A 170 2.10 -11.31 20.59
N SER A 171 2.88 -12.13 19.89
CA SER A 171 4.34 -12.08 19.91
C SER A 171 4.87 -11.22 18.77
N LYS A 172 5.96 -10.49 19.01
CA LYS A 172 6.68 -9.83 17.92
C LYS A 172 7.25 -10.88 16.98
N LEU A 173 7.35 -10.59 15.69
CA LEU A 173 7.92 -11.52 14.72
C LEU A 173 9.35 -11.95 15.08
N SER A 174 10.16 -11.04 15.62
CA SER A 174 11.51 -11.35 16.11
C SER A 174 11.51 -12.36 17.28
N GLU A 175 10.53 -12.29 18.16
CA GLU A 175 10.34 -13.23 19.27
C GLU A 175 9.97 -14.61 18.75
N ILE A 176 9.05 -14.68 17.77
CA ILE A 176 8.63 -15.93 17.12
C ILE A 176 9.81 -16.60 16.40
N VAL A 177 10.59 -15.82 15.65
CA VAL A 177 11.77 -16.33 14.92
C VAL A 177 12.80 -16.91 15.90
N THR A 178 13.09 -16.17 16.99
CA THR A 178 14.06 -16.60 18.00
C THR A 178 13.60 -17.86 18.73
N SER A 179 12.33 -17.92 19.17
CA SER A 179 11.81 -19.05 19.95
C SER A 179 11.70 -20.34 19.15
N ASN A 180 11.55 -20.24 17.83
CA ASN A 180 11.49 -21.39 16.92
C ASN A 180 12.85 -21.75 16.30
N ASN A 181 13.94 -21.07 16.70
CA ASN A 181 15.26 -21.22 16.08
C ASN A 181 15.20 -21.11 14.54
N ALA A 182 14.38 -20.18 14.05
CA ALA A 182 14.17 -19.97 12.62
C ALA A 182 15.18 -18.94 12.08
N ILE A 183 15.46 -19.04 10.78
CA ILE A 183 16.36 -18.09 10.10
C ILE A 183 15.67 -16.77 9.72
N ALA A 184 14.35 -16.80 9.56
CA ALA A 184 13.52 -15.67 9.15
C ALA A 184 12.04 -15.96 9.41
N GLY A 185 11.21 -14.92 9.36
CA GLY A 185 9.77 -15.01 9.45
C GLY A 185 9.09 -13.87 8.69
N ILE A 186 7.81 -14.06 8.37
CA ILE A 186 6.92 -13.05 7.81
C ILE A 186 5.55 -13.19 8.48
N ASN A 187 4.82 -12.09 8.61
CA ASN A 187 3.44 -12.13 9.09
C ASN A 187 2.56 -12.94 8.11
N ALA A 188 1.57 -13.64 8.64
CA ALA A 188 0.70 -14.54 7.87
C ALA A 188 -0.77 -14.08 7.93
N GLY A 189 -1.60 -14.72 8.76
CA GLY A 189 -3.02 -14.43 8.89
C GLY A 189 -3.34 -13.14 9.66
N GLY A 190 -4.60 -12.71 9.55
CA GLY A 190 -5.11 -11.54 10.24
C GLY A 190 -5.36 -11.79 11.74
N PHE A 191 -5.29 -10.71 12.51
CA PHE A 191 -5.65 -10.68 13.93
C PHE A 191 -6.44 -9.41 14.24
N SER A 192 -7.28 -9.47 15.27
CA SER A 192 -7.96 -8.28 15.81
C SER A 192 -7.00 -7.46 16.67
N ASP A 193 -7.02 -6.15 16.47
CA ASP A 193 -6.27 -5.19 17.27
C ASP A 193 -7.15 -3.99 17.65
N ASP A 194 -8.16 -4.27 18.47
CA ASP A 194 -9.10 -3.24 18.92
C ASP A 194 -8.36 -2.13 19.67
N GLY A 195 -8.49 -0.90 19.18
CA GLY A 195 -7.79 0.27 19.72
C GLY A 195 -6.32 0.41 19.30
N GLY A 196 -5.78 -0.47 18.46
CA GLY A 196 -4.42 -0.34 17.91
C GLY A 196 -3.31 -0.49 18.94
N VAL A 197 -3.56 -1.24 20.02
CA VAL A 197 -2.63 -1.42 21.15
C VAL A 197 -1.67 -2.60 20.95
N GLY A 198 -1.76 -3.29 19.81
CA GLY A 198 -0.95 -4.46 19.49
C GLY A 198 -1.38 -5.70 20.28
N ALA A 199 -2.68 -5.87 20.54
CA ALA A 199 -3.20 -7.00 21.32
C ALA A 199 -2.80 -8.33 20.68
N GLY A 200 -3.00 -8.51 19.37
CA GLY A 200 -2.29 -9.54 18.58
C GLY A 200 -2.56 -11.01 18.93
N ASN A 201 -3.44 -11.31 19.90
CA ASN A 201 -3.74 -12.67 20.36
C ASN A 201 -5.09 -13.22 19.87
N LEU A 202 -5.90 -12.42 19.18
CA LEU A 202 -7.21 -12.82 18.68
C LEU A 202 -7.17 -12.97 17.16
N LEU A 203 -7.43 -14.18 16.66
CA LEU A 203 -7.58 -14.41 15.22
C LEU A 203 -8.90 -13.82 14.72
N ASN A 204 -8.90 -13.26 13.51
CA ASN A 204 -10.10 -12.74 12.85
C ASN A 204 -10.33 -13.31 11.44
N THR A 205 -9.46 -14.22 11.00
CA THR A 205 -9.51 -14.88 9.69
C THR A 205 -9.38 -16.39 9.88
N ALA A 206 -10.05 -17.17 9.03
CA ALA A 206 -10.07 -18.62 9.20
C ALA A 206 -8.65 -19.19 9.16
N THR A 207 -8.31 -20.02 10.14
CA THR A 207 -6.94 -20.50 10.33
C THR A 207 -6.97 -21.98 10.66
N ILE A 208 -6.24 -22.77 9.88
CA ILE A 208 -5.98 -24.19 10.12
C ILE A 208 -4.52 -24.32 10.50
N MET A 209 -4.24 -24.94 11.64
CA MET A 209 -2.88 -25.25 12.07
C MET A 209 -2.82 -26.70 12.48
N ASN A 210 -1.87 -27.45 11.91
CA ASN A 210 -1.68 -28.88 12.16
C ASN A 210 -3.01 -29.66 12.03
N LYS A 211 -3.73 -29.42 10.94
CA LYS A 211 -5.05 -30.01 10.61
C LYS A 211 -6.15 -29.69 11.60
N THR A 212 -5.98 -28.70 12.47
CA THR A 212 -6.97 -28.26 13.44
C THR A 212 -7.44 -26.85 13.08
N LEU A 213 -8.76 -26.65 13.03
CA LEU A 213 -9.35 -25.32 12.84
C LEU A 213 -9.18 -24.49 14.12
N GLN A 214 -8.29 -23.50 14.07
CA GLN A 214 -8.01 -22.58 15.18
C GLN A 214 -9.03 -21.44 15.25
N TYR A 215 -9.54 -21.02 14.09
CA TYR A 215 -10.56 -19.98 13.97
C TYR A 215 -11.35 -20.18 12.67
N GLY A 216 -12.62 -19.77 12.68
CA GLY A 216 -13.56 -19.92 11.57
C GLY A 216 -14.65 -20.97 11.84
N ASN A 217 -15.54 -21.13 10.87
CA ASN A 217 -16.64 -22.09 10.92
C ASN A 217 -16.37 -23.27 9.96
N LYS A 218 -16.63 -24.50 10.40
CA LYS A 218 -16.39 -25.70 9.58
C LYS A 218 -17.19 -25.75 8.28
N THR A 219 -18.36 -25.10 8.22
CA THR A 219 -19.27 -25.13 7.06
C THR A 219 -19.10 -23.93 6.13
N SER A 220 -18.49 -22.83 6.60
CA SER A 220 -18.20 -21.68 5.77
C SER A 220 -17.06 -21.98 4.80
N ARG A 221 -17.11 -21.37 3.61
CA ARG A 221 -16.02 -21.42 2.63
C ARG A 221 -15.09 -20.23 2.82
N TYR A 222 -13.79 -20.50 2.89
CA TYR A 222 -12.75 -19.48 3.03
C TYR A 222 -11.72 -19.61 1.91
N SER A 223 -11.07 -18.49 1.58
CA SER A 223 -9.95 -18.46 0.64
C SER A 223 -8.66 -18.89 1.37
N PHE A 224 -8.43 -20.19 1.46
CA PHE A 224 -7.25 -20.75 2.11
C PHE A 224 -6.01 -20.71 1.22
N ILE A 225 -4.91 -20.23 1.80
CA ILE A 225 -3.54 -20.35 1.31
C ILE A 225 -2.71 -21.08 2.36
N GLY A 226 -2.05 -22.18 1.99
CA GLY A 226 -1.29 -22.97 2.93
C GLY A 226 -0.49 -24.10 2.32
N LEU A 227 0.18 -24.86 3.18
CA LEU A 227 0.95 -26.04 2.79
C LEU A 227 0.18 -27.32 3.13
N SER A 228 0.20 -28.27 2.20
CA SER A 228 -0.24 -29.62 2.43
C SER A 228 0.79 -30.44 3.23
N SER A 229 0.39 -31.63 3.69
CA SER A 229 1.30 -32.55 4.40
C SER A 229 2.49 -33.03 3.57
N ASP A 230 2.39 -32.99 2.24
CA ASP A 230 3.51 -33.25 1.32
C ASP A 230 4.27 -31.97 0.94
N SER A 231 4.09 -30.85 1.65
CA SER A 231 4.78 -29.57 1.42
C SER A 231 4.49 -28.90 0.07
N LYS A 232 3.29 -29.12 -0.49
CA LYS A 232 2.82 -28.40 -1.69
C LYS A 232 2.03 -27.17 -1.27
N LEU A 233 2.21 -26.06 -2.00
CA LEU A 233 1.39 -24.87 -1.82
C LEU A 233 0.00 -25.12 -2.41
N VAL A 234 -1.01 -25.06 -1.56
CA VAL A 234 -2.42 -25.24 -1.92
C VAL A 234 -3.16 -23.92 -1.72
N LEU A 235 -3.87 -23.50 -2.77
CA LEU A 235 -4.70 -22.31 -2.81
C LEU A 235 -6.12 -22.72 -3.19
N GLY A 236 -7.13 -22.28 -2.45
CA GLY A 236 -8.50 -22.51 -2.90
C GLY A 236 -9.58 -22.04 -1.96
N LYS A 237 -10.82 -22.04 -2.46
CA LYS A 237 -12.02 -21.71 -1.68
C LYS A 237 -12.65 -22.99 -1.14
N TYR A 238 -12.37 -23.29 0.13
CA TYR A 238 -12.77 -24.56 0.74
C TYR A 238 -13.53 -24.35 2.04
N THR A 239 -14.44 -25.28 2.33
CA THR A 239 -14.83 -25.59 3.71
C THR A 239 -13.67 -26.27 4.44
N TYR A 240 -13.76 -26.34 5.77
CA TYR A 240 -12.74 -27.03 6.57
C TYR A 240 -12.51 -28.49 6.11
N GLN A 241 -13.59 -29.24 5.86
CA GLN A 241 -13.47 -30.64 5.44
C GLN A 241 -12.87 -30.77 4.04
N GLU A 242 -13.24 -29.91 3.10
CA GLU A 242 -12.64 -29.90 1.77
C GLU A 242 -11.15 -29.55 1.83
N ALA A 243 -10.74 -28.61 2.70
CA ALA A 243 -9.34 -28.29 2.89
C ALA A 243 -8.54 -29.53 3.35
N LEU A 244 -9.07 -30.30 4.29
CA LEU A 244 -8.46 -31.56 4.72
C LEU A 244 -8.42 -32.62 3.61
N ASN A 245 -9.46 -32.71 2.78
CA ASN A 245 -9.50 -33.61 1.63
C ASN A 245 -8.42 -33.25 0.59
N HIS A 246 -8.11 -31.95 0.46
CA HIS A 246 -6.98 -31.43 -0.32
C HIS A 246 -5.63 -31.53 0.42
N LYS A 247 -5.56 -32.30 1.50
CA LYS A 247 -4.35 -32.58 2.30
C LYS A 247 -3.72 -31.34 2.93
N ILE A 248 -4.45 -30.22 3.05
CA ILE A 248 -3.96 -29.02 3.76
C ILE A 248 -3.58 -29.41 5.19
N GLU A 249 -2.34 -29.08 5.58
CA GLU A 249 -1.85 -29.28 6.94
C GLU A 249 -1.97 -28.00 7.75
N SER A 250 -1.51 -26.89 7.21
CA SER A 250 -1.65 -25.57 7.82
C SER A 250 -1.94 -24.53 6.76
N ALA A 251 -2.92 -23.66 7.01
CA ALA A 251 -3.36 -22.61 6.10
C ALA A 251 -3.98 -21.44 6.87
N ILE A 252 -3.96 -20.28 6.23
CA ILE A 252 -4.67 -19.09 6.68
C ILE A 252 -5.62 -18.64 5.57
N GLU A 253 -6.68 -17.93 5.95
CA GLU A 253 -7.52 -17.22 5.01
C GLU A 253 -6.83 -15.91 4.60
N PHE A 254 -6.55 -15.77 3.31
CA PHE A 254 -6.05 -14.53 2.74
C PHE A 254 -6.28 -14.51 1.23
N GLY A 255 -6.55 -13.31 0.70
CA GLY A 255 -6.74 -13.11 -0.72
C GLY A 255 -6.48 -11.66 -1.13
N PRO A 256 -6.52 -11.38 -2.44
CA PRO A 256 -6.70 -12.36 -3.52
C PRO A 256 -5.44 -13.19 -3.81
N TYR A 257 -5.58 -14.33 -4.49
CA TYR A 257 -4.44 -15.06 -5.05
C TYR A 257 -3.93 -14.37 -6.31
N LEU A 258 -2.64 -14.04 -6.34
CA LEU A 258 -2.03 -13.28 -7.43
C LEU A 258 -1.68 -14.17 -8.64
N ILE A 259 -1.28 -15.42 -8.38
CA ILE A 259 -0.92 -16.41 -9.40
C ILE A 259 -1.57 -17.73 -9.01
N VAL A 260 -2.29 -18.35 -9.95
CA VAL A 260 -2.90 -19.67 -9.76
C VAL A 260 -2.55 -20.51 -10.98
N ASN A 261 -2.04 -21.73 -10.78
CA ASN A 261 -1.67 -22.66 -11.86
C ASN A 261 -0.74 -22.06 -12.93
N GLY A 262 0.21 -21.20 -12.51
CA GLY A 262 1.13 -20.51 -13.41
C GLY A 262 0.51 -19.35 -14.20
N LYS A 263 -0.78 -19.04 -13.99
CA LYS A 263 -1.49 -17.94 -14.65
C LYS A 263 -1.59 -16.74 -13.71
N ASN A 264 -1.15 -15.58 -14.20
CA ASN A 264 -1.34 -14.30 -13.52
C ASN A 264 -2.85 -13.98 -13.40
N GLN A 265 -3.29 -13.65 -12.19
CA GLN A 265 -4.68 -13.27 -11.89
C GLN A 265 -4.86 -11.74 -11.89
N ILE A 266 -3.77 -10.99 -11.89
CA ILE A 266 -3.77 -9.52 -11.90
C ILE A 266 -3.97 -9.01 -13.32
N SER A 267 -5.13 -8.40 -13.54
CA SER A 267 -5.56 -7.87 -14.84
C SER A 267 -5.14 -6.42 -15.10
N ASN A 268 -4.81 -5.65 -14.06
CA ASN A 268 -4.42 -4.24 -14.18
C ASN A 268 -3.56 -3.80 -12.98
N SER A 269 -2.94 -2.62 -13.07
CA SER A 269 -2.01 -2.11 -12.05
C SER A 269 -2.65 -1.78 -10.70
N ASN A 270 -3.98 -1.73 -10.64
CA ASN A 270 -4.75 -1.37 -9.46
C ASN A 270 -5.39 -2.60 -8.78
N SER A 271 -5.36 -3.77 -9.43
CA SER A 271 -5.87 -5.02 -8.87
C SER A 271 -4.81 -5.74 -8.03
N GLY A 272 -5.26 -6.69 -7.20
CA GLY A 272 -4.38 -7.47 -6.33
C GLY A 272 -4.21 -6.91 -4.91
N ARG A 273 -4.93 -5.85 -4.57
CA ARG A 273 -5.03 -5.38 -3.18
C ARG A 273 -5.99 -6.27 -2.41
N ASN A 274 -5.63 -6.59 -1.17
CA ASN A 274 -6.59 -7.14 -0.23
C ASN A 274 -7.52 -6.01 0.23
N SER A 275 -8.83 -6.23 0.18
CA SER A 275 -9.85 -5.24 0.53
C SER A 275 -10.24 -5.26 2.02
N THR A 276 -9.55 -6.06 2.83
CA THR A 276 -9.75 -6.14 4.29
C THR A 276 -9.36 -4.85 5.01
#